data_AF-B7VCW7-F1
#
_entry.id   AF-B7VCW7-F1
#
_cell.length_a   1.000
_cell.length_b   1.000
_cell.length_c   1.000
_cell.angle_alpha   90.00
_cell.angle_beta   90.00
_cell.angle_gamma   90.00
#
_symmetry.space_group_name_H-M   'P 1'
#
loop_
_entity.id
_entity.type
_entity.pdbx_description
1 polymer ?
#
loop_
_entity_poly.entity_id
_entity_poly.type
_entity_poly.pdbx_seq_one_letter_code
_entity_poly.pdbx_strand_id
1 'polypeptide(L)' 'MVELTKEFLELEGVIARKSLLDAIQSDQSNPGCERRTFNFNLFDVEIDYVSGSVTVEDAISPCRDELVPLAAFLDVLRSV' A
#
# COMPACT_ATOMS: atom_id res chain seq x y z
N MET A 1 -0.81 14.25 -4.82
CA MET A 1 -1.60 14.33 -3.58
C MET A 1 -1.85 12.88 -3.20
N VAL A 2 -1.73 12.49 -1.92
CA VAL A 2 -1.82 11.09 -1.48
C VAL A 2 -3.20 10.90 -0.83
N GLU A 3 -4.25 10.91 -1.64
CA GLU A 3 -5.64 10.94 -1.17
C GLU A 3 -6.18 9.53 -0.92
N LEU A 4 -6.00 8.61 -1.86
CA LEU A 4 -6.50 7.24 -1.76
C LEU A 4 -5.76 6.43 -0.69
N THR A 5 -4.46 6.64 -0.53
CA THR A 5 -3.68 6.02 0.56
C THR A 5 -4.21 6.44 1.95
N LYS A 6 -4.65 7.70 2.12
CA LYS A 6 -5.22 8.15 3.39
C LYS A 6 -6.59 7.54 3.62
N GLU A 7 -7.42 7.53 2.58
CA GLU A 7 -8.74 6.90 2.60
C GLU A 7 -8.64 5.40 2.93
N PHE A 8 -7.67 4.69 2.35
CA PHE A 8 -7.33 3.32 2.70
C PHE A 8 -7.09 3.15 4.21
N LEU A 9 -6.25 4.00 4.83
CA LEU A 9 -5.95 3.91 6.27
C LEU A 9 -7.17 4.19 7.15
N GLU A 10 -8.03 5.10 6.72
CA GLU A 10 -9.26 5.45 7.43
C GLU A 10 -10.31 4.34 7.34
N LEU A 11 -10.44 3.69 6.19
CA LEU A 11 -11.51 2.74 5.91
C LEU A 11 -11.17 1.27 6.20
N GLU A 12 -9.95 0.82 5.89
CA GLU A 12 -9.50 -0.56 6.19
C GLU A 12 -9.03 -0.72 7.65
N GLY A 13 -8.60 0.40 8.24
CA GLY A 13 -8.25 0.51 9.64
C GLY A 13 -6.90 -0.10 10.04
N VAL A 14 -6.71 -0.18 11.36
CA VAL A 14 -5.39 -0.42 11.98
C VAL A 14 -4.83 -1.81 11.69
N ILE A 15 -5.69 -2.82 11.50
CA ILE A 15 -5.26 -4.20 11.23
C ILE A 15 -4.61 -4.28 9.85
N ALA A 16 -5.28 -3.75 8.81
CA ALA A 16 -4.76 -3.74 7.44
C ALA A 16 -3.43 -2.98 7.37
N ARG A 17 -3.37 -1.80 7.99
CA ARG A 17 -2.14 -1.01 8.14
C ARG A 17 -0.99 -1.84 8.74
N LYS A 18 -1.24 -2.51 9.87
CA LYS A 18 -0.20 -3.30 10.55
C LYS A 18 0.27 -4.45 9.68
N SER A 19 -0.66 -5.21 9.10
CA SER A 19 -0.34 -6.32 8.19
C SER A 19 0.51 -5.85 7.01
N LEU A 20 0.22 -4.68 6.45
CA LEU A 20 0.98 -4.12 5.35
C LEU A 20 2.40 -3.73 5.77
N LEU A 21 2.56 -3.05 6.90
CA LEU A 21 3.87 -2.66 7.43
C LEU A 21 4.74 -3.88 7.76
N ASP A 22 4.18 -4.89 8.43
CA ASP A 22 4.88 -6.12 8.78
C ASP A 22 5.33 -6.87 7.51
N ALA A 23 4.48 -6.90 6.48
CA ALA A 23 4.80 -7.54 5.21
C ALA A 23 5.87 -6.78 4.41
N ILE A 24 5.79 -5.45 4.33
CA ILE A 24 6.83 -4.63 3.66
C ILE A 24 8.18 -4.82 4.35
N GLN A 25 8.22 -4.86 5.68
CA GLN A 25 9.46 -5.08 6.42
C GLN A 25 10.05 -6.47 6.12
N SER A 26 9.20 -7.49 6.03
CA SER A 26 9.62 -8.84 5.64
C SER A 26 10.15 -8.90 4.20
N ASP A 27 9.47 -8.24 3.26
CA ASP A 27 9.82 -8.23 1.84
C ASP A 27 11.12 -7.49 1.58
N GLN A 28 11.36 -6.37 2.25
CA GLN A 28 12.63 -5.64 2.17
C GLN A 28 13.82 -6.44 2.71
N SER A 29 13.56 -7.44 3.56
CA SER A 29 14.58 -8.37 4.05
C SER A 29 14.82 -9.54 3.07
N ASN A 30 14.00 -9.67 2.02
CA ASN A 30 14.09 -10.71 1.01
C ASN A 30 14.47 -10.10 -0.37
N PRO A 31 15.75 -10.23 -0.80
CA PRO A 31 16.21 -9.64 -2.06
C PRO A 31 15.57 -10.24 -3.32
N GLY A 32 14.82 -11.35 -3.21
CA GLY A 32 14.06 -11.94 -4.32
C GLY A 32 12.62 -11.44 -4.44
N CYS A 33 12.15 -10.58 -3.53
CA CYS A 33 10.80 -10.03 -3.57
C CYS A 33 10.77 -8.76 -4.43
N GLU A 34 10.39 -8.91 -5.69
CA GLU A 34 10.30 -7.78 -6.63
C GLU A 34 8.95 -7.07 -6.55
N ARG A 35 7.86 -7.81 -6.32
CA ARG A 35 6.50 -7.28 -6.28
C ARG A 35 5.63 -8.02 -5.27
N ARG A 36 4.69 -7.32 -4.67
CA ARG A 36 3.63 -7.91 -3.84
C ARG A 36 2.29 -7.19 -4.02
N THR A 37 1.21 -7.98 -4.04
CA THR A 37 -0.16 -7.49 -4.07
C THR A 37 -0.87 -7.89 -2.78
N PHE A 38 -1.59 -6.94 -2.18
CA PHE A 38 -2.51 -7.15 -1.06
C PHE A 38 -3.91 -6.82 -1.53
N ASN A 39 -4.86 -7.71 -1.28
CA ASN A 39 -6.26 -7.47 -1.58
C ASN A 39 -6.98 -7.30 -0.24
N PHE A 40 -7.46 -6.10 0.02
CA PHE A 40 -8.29 -5.81 1.19
C PHE A 40 -9.76 -5.73 0.77
N ASN A 41 -10.63 -5.27 1.67
CA ASN A 41 -12.07 -5.35 1.45
C ASN A 41 -12.57 -4.25 0.50
N LEU A 42 -11.93 -3.08 0.54
CA LEU A 42 -12.28 -1.88 -0.20
C LEU A 42 -11.12 -1.43 -1.10
N PHE A 43 -9.88 -1.84 -0.81
CA PHE A 43 -8.70 -1.44 -1.58
C PHE A 43 -7.80 -2.62 -1.93
N ASP A 44 -7.24 -2.56 -3.14
CA ASP A 44 -6.11 -3.38 -3.53
C ASP A 44 -4.84 -2.52 -3.50
N VAL A 45 -3.75 -3.10 -2.99
CA VAL A 45 -2.46 -2.43 -2.87
C VAL A 45 -1.40 -3.28 -3.55
N GLU A 46 -0.84 -2.77 -4.64
CA GLU A 46 0.31 -3.36 -5.31
C GLU A 46 1.58 -2.58 -4.97
N ILE A 47 2.63 -3.28 -4.54
CA ILE A 47 3.94 -2.72 -4.26
C ILE A 47 4.95 -3.32 -5.23
N ASP A 48 5.59 -2.46 -6.00
CA ASP A 48 6.73 -2.80 -6.84
C ASP A 48 8.01 -2.28 -6.16
N TYR A 49 8.80 -3.20 -5.62
CA TYR A 49 10.03 -2.90 -4.90
C TYR A 49 11.18 -2.55 -5.84
N VAL A 50 11.09 -2.91 -7.13
CA VAL A 50 12.11 -2.61 -8.15
C VAL A 50 12.00 -1.16 -8.59
N SER A 51 10.79 -0.71 -8.91
CA SER A 51 10.52 0.71 -9.23
C SER A 51 10.40 1.59 -7.98
N GLY A 52 10.14 1.00 -6.82
CA GLY A 52 9.85 1.73 -5.59
C GLY A 52 8.50 2.45 -5.64
N SER A 53 7.52 1.89 -6.34
CA SER A 53 6.17 2.44 -6.48
C SER A 53 5.11 1.58 -5.81
N VAL A 54 4.04 2.23 -5.37
CA VAL A 54 2.85 1.59 -4.81
C VAL A 54 1.64 2.08 -5.57
N THR A 55 0.82 1.15 -6.03
CA THR A 55 -0.48 1.42 -6.62
C THR A 55 -1.53 1.08 -5.58
N VAL A 56 -2.39 2.03 -5.24
CA VAL A 56 -3.56 1.82 -4.39
C VAL A 56 -4.79 1.95 -5.28
N GLU A 57 -5.58 0.89 -5.37
CA GLU A 57 -6.77 0.82 -6.22
C GLU A 57 -8.01 0.65 -5.34
N ASP A 58 -9.07 1.41 -5.63
CA ASP A 58 -10.38 1.22 -5.01
C ASP A 58 -11.08 0.01 -5.65
N ALA A 59 -11.21 -1.09 -4.89
CA ALA A 59 -11.74 -2.36 -5.39
C ALA A 59 -13.23 -2.28 -5.78
N ILE A 60 -13.93 -1.25 -5.30
CA ILE A 60 -15.36 -1.01 -5.56
C ILE A 60 -15.57 0.03 -6.66
N SER A 61 -14.55 0.84 -6.98
CA SER A 61 -14.59 1.87 -8.01
C SER A 61 -13.41 1.76 -8.98
N PRO A 62 -13.56 1.08 -10.14
CA PRO A 62 -12.46 0.78 -11.06
C PRO A 62 -11.87 2.01 -11.79
N CYS A 63 -12.27 3.23 -11.42
CA CYS A 63 -11.76 4.48 -11.98
C CYS A 63 -10.85 5.25 -11.02
N ARG A 64 -10.58 4.70 -9.82
CA ARG A 64 -9.83 5.37 -8.76
C ARG A 64 -8.60 4.54 -8.40
N ASP A 65 -7.50 4.82 -9.11
CA ASP A 65 -6.16 4.34 -8.78
C ASP A 65 -5.24 5.51 -8.40
N GLU A 66 -4.34 5.25 -7.46
CA GLU A 66 -3.31 6.19 -7.04
C GLU A 66 -1.95 5.50 -7.07
N LEU A 67 -1.08 6.02 -7.94
CA LEU A 67 0.32 5.64 -7.98
C LEU A 67 1.16 6.60 -7.12
N VAL A 68 1.78 6.07 -6.08
CA VAL A 68 2.62 6.85 -5.14
C VAL A 68 4.00 6.19 -4.94
N PRO A 69 5.05 6.97 -4.66
CA PRO A 69 6.33 6.40 -4.27
C PRO A 69 6.21 5.60 -2.96
N LEU A 70 6.88 4.45 -2.86
CA LEU A 70 6.89 3.60 -1.67
C LEU A 70 7.34 4.37 -0.42
N ALA A 71 8.29 5.28 -0.56
CA ALA A 71 8.74 6.13 0.55
C ALA A 71 7.60 7.04 1.09
N ALA A 72 6.88 7.71 0.19
CA ALA A 72 5.75 8.57 0.57
C ALA A 72 4.59 7.75 1.16
N PHE A 73 4.33 6.57 0.62
CA PHE A 73 3.33 5.64 1.14
C PHE A 73 3.68 5.17 2.56
N LEU A 74 4.95 4.81 2.81
CA LEU A 74 5.44 4.45 4.15
C LEU A 74 5.40 5.60 5.14
N ASP A 75 5.69 6.83 4.72
CA ASP A 75 5.57 8.01 5.57
C ASP A 75 4.12 8.21 6.04
N VAL A 76 3.16 8.05 5.12
CA VAL A 76 1.73 8.15 5.44
C VAL A 76 1.31 7.03 6.40
N LEU A 77 1.68 5.78 6.13
CA LEU A 77 1.42 4.62 7.01
C LEU A 77 1.97 4.78 8.44
N ARG A 78 3.07 5.51 8.60
CA ARG A 78 3.73 5.74 9.91
C ARG A 78 3.23 7.00 10.62
N SER A 79 2.60 7.93 9.91
CA SER A 79 2.15 9.22 10.45
C SER A 79 0.85 9.18 11.24
N VAL A 80 0.07 8.11 11.09
CA VAL A 80 -1.22 7.86 11.79
C VAL A 80 -0.98 7.08 13.08
#